data_AF-A0A7X5CU06-F1
#
_entry.id   AF-A0A7X5CU06-F1
#
_cell.length_a   1.000
_cell.length_b   1.000
_cell.length_c   1.000
_cell.angle_alpha   90.00
_cell.angle_beta   90.00
_cell.angle_gamma   90.00
#
_symmetry.space_group_name_H-M   'P 1'
#
loop_
_entity.id
_entity.type
_entity.pdbx_description
1 polymer ?
#
loop_
_entity_poly.entity_id
_entity_poly.type
_entity_poly.pdbx_seq_one_letter_code
_entity_poly.pdbx_strand_id
1 'polypeptide(L)'
;MYLKNAIIDITSDKREKLLYKIQCRVDNMNEAWWEQKVQEIVAKSEHCKHKPDEQMRINVMVLEFERYEKIYQGYCEILKKAKNNVDMDVQKALEHLKTEIAVYDENIAYGKSKFLQYEKMLK
;
A
#
# COMPACT_ATOMS: atom_id res chain seq x y z
N MET A 1 -14.50 0.52 5.74
CA MET A 1 -14.44 1.80 5.02
C MET A 1 -13.56 1.59 3.79
N TYR A 2 -14.13 1.62 2.58
CA TYR A 2 -13.43 1.23 1.35
C TYR A 2 -12.35 2.25 0.97
N LEU A 3 -11.16 1.78 0.58
CA LEU A 3 -10.04 2.59 0.07
C LEU A 3 -10.44 3.48 -1.12
N LYS A 4 -11.50 3.10 -1.86
CA LYS A 4 -12.13 3.94 -2.89
C LYS A 4 -12.57 5.31 -2.38
N ASN A 5 -12.96 5.44 -1.10
CA ASN A 5 -13.41 6.70 -0.52
C ASN A 5 -12.24 7.57 0.00
N ALA A 6 -11.01 7.06 0.07
CA ALA A 6 -9.84 7.87 0.46
C ALA A 6 -9.36 8.82 -0.65
N ILE A 7 -9.86 8.65 -1.89
CA ILE A 7 -9.36 9.31 -3.10
C ILE A 7 -10.41 10.25 -3.75
N ILE A 8 -11.66 10.26 -3.25
CA ILE A 8 -12.77 11.02 -3.86
C ILE A 8 -12.64 12.55 -3.65
N ASP A 9 -11.81 13.03 -2.73
CA ASP A 9 -11.64 14.48 -2.46
C ASP A 9 -10.43 15.15 -3.17
N ILE A 10 -9.92 14.59 -4.27
CA ILE A 10 -8.65 15.04 -4.88
C ILE A 10 -8.83 15.59 -6.32
N THR A 11 -9.97 15.36 -6.97
CA THR A 11 -10.15 15.60 -8.42
C THR A 11 -10.43 17.05 -8.85
N SER A 12 -10.37 18.03 -7.95
CA SER A 12 -10.60 19.46 -8.28
C SER A 12 -9.63 20.43 -7.60
N ASP A 13 -8.54 19.93 -7.01
CA ASP A 13 -7.59 20.75 -6.27
C ASP A 13 -6.44 21.27 -7.14
N LYS A 14 -6.03 22.53 -6.90
CA LYS A 14 -4.86 23.13 -7.54
C LYS A 14 -3.60 22.30 -7.22
N ARG A 15 -2.66 22.25 -8.16
CA ARG A 15 -1.35 21.55 -8.07
C ARG A 15 -0.70 21.64 -6.69
N GLU A 16 -0.64 22.84 -6.11
CA GLU A 16 -0.02 23.07 -4.80
C GLU A 16 -0.71 22.30 -3.67
N LYS A 17 -2.05 22.20 -3.70
CA LYS A 17 -2.82 21.45 -2.71
C LYS A 17 -2.66 19.94 -2.89
N LEU A 18 -2.50 19.46 -4.12
CA LEU A 18 -2.14 18.06 -4.38
C LEU A 18 -0.75 17.73 -3.80
N LEU A 19 0.25 18.57 -4.07
CA LEU A 19 1.59 18.39 -3.55
C LEU A 19 1.65 18.48 -2.03
N TYR A 20 0.92 19.42 -1.42
CA TYR A 20 0.78 19.51 0.03
C TYR A 20 0.19 18.24 0.63
N LYS A 21 -0.90 17.72 0.05
CA LYS A 21 -1.52 16.45 0.49
C LYS A 21 -0.53 15.28 0.38
N ILE A 22 0.24 15.19 -0.70
CA ILE A 22 1.26 14.14 -0.88
C ILE A 22 2.36 14.28 0.18
N GLN A 23 2.86 15.50 0.41
CA GLN A 23 3.88 15.79 1.41
C GLN A 23 3.40 15.38 2.81
N CYS A 24 2.18 15.78 3.21
CA CYS A 24 1.61 15.36 4.48
C CYS A 24 1.49 13.83 4.60
N ARG A 25 1.20 13.11 3.50
CA ARG A 25 1.16 11.64 3.53
C ARG A 25 2.54 11.05 3.78
N VAL A 26 3.58 11.56 3.13
CA VAL A 26 4.97 11.15 3.35
C VAL A 26 5.41 11.45 4.78
N ASP A 27 5.12 12.65 5.30
CA ASP A 27 5.49 13.04 6.66
C ASP A 27 4.80 12.19 7.73
N ASN A 28 3.57 11.76 7.45
CA ASN A 28 2.81 10.87 8.32
C ASN A 28 3.26 9.40 8.23
N MET A 29 4.01 9.01 7.20
CA MET A 29 4.64 7.67 7.07
C MET A 29 6.02 7.68 7.74
N ASN A 30 6.06 8.20 8.97
CA ASN A 30 7.25 8.24 9.81
C ASN A 30 7.53 6.89 10.48
N GLU A 31 8.63 6.80 11.24
CA GLU A 31 9.06 5.57 11.91
C GLU A 31 7.96 4.93 12.75
N ALA A 32 7.25 5.71 13.58
CA ALA A 32 6.16 5.21 14.41
C ALA A 32 4.99 4.64 13.57
N TRP A 33 4.68 5.26 12.43
CA TRP A 33 3.67 4.73 11.51
C TRP A 33 4.11 3.40 10.90
N TRP A 34 5.38 3.27 10.51
CA TRP A 34 5.94 2.02 9.99
C TRP A 34 5.93 0.90 11.03
N GLU A 35 6.34 1.20 12.27
CA GLU A 35 6.26 0.28 13.39
C GLU A 35 4.83 -0.22 13.61
N GLN A 36 3.86 0.70 13.60
CA GLN A 36 2.44 0.35 13.72
C GLN A 36 1.99 -0.57 12.57
N LYS A 37 2.40 -0.30 11.33
CA LYS A 37 2.02 -1.15 10.19
C LYS A 37 2.65 -2.52 10.24
N VAL A 38 3.90 -2.64 10.68
CA VAL A 38 4.56 -3.93 10.92
C VAL A 38 3.80 -4.71 11.99
N GLN A 39 3.41 -4.08 13.10
CA GLN A 39 2.62 -4.72 14.15
C GLN A 39 1.26 -5.20 13.64
N GLU A 40 0.56 -4.39 12.83
CA GLU A 40 -0.72 -4.79 12.20
C GLU A 40 -0.55 -6.00 11.26
N ILE A 41 0.54 -6.05 10.48
CA ILE A 41 0.84 -7.16 9.57
C ILE A 41 1.12 -8.44 10.37
N VAL A 42 1.96 -8.34 11.42
CA VAL A 42 2.30 -9.47 12.30
C VAL A 42 1.05 -10.01 12.98
N ALA A 43 0.23 -9.13 13.59
CA ALA A 43 -1.01 -9.52 14.27
C ALA A 43 -1.99 -10.25 13.32
N LYS A 44 -2.15 -9.77 12.07
CA LYS A 44 -2.96 -10.47 11.07
C LYS A 44 -2.43 -11.87 10.74
N SER A 45 -1.12 -12.06 10.82
CA SER A 45 -0.47 -13.36 10.59
C SER A 45 -0.62 -14.33 11.76
N GLU A 46 -0.80 -13.84 12.99
CA GLU A 46 -0.86 -14.67 14.21
C GLU A 46 -2.16 -15.46 14.35
N HIS A 47 -3.19 -15.16 13.56
CA HIS A 47 -4.43 -15.92 13.54
C HIS A 47 -4.31 -17.30 12.85
N CYS A 48 -3.18 -17.60 12.21
CA CYS A 48 -2.94 -18.84 11.46
C CYS A 48 -1.84 -19.71 12.12
N LYS A 49 -2.05 -20.18 13.36
CA LYS A 49 -1.04 -20.83 14.22
C LYS A 49 -0.69 -22.31 13.91
N HIS A 50 -0.79 -22.77 12.67
CA HIS A 50 -0.37 -24.14 12.29
C HIS A 50 1.00 -24.14 11.59
N LYS A 51 1.89 -25.08 11.99
CA LYS A 51 3.30 -25.16 11.56
C LYS A 51 3.56 -25.35 10.04
N PRO A 52 2.71 -26.02 9.23
CA PRO A 52 2.91 -26.15 7.78
C PRO A 52 2.84 -24.82 7.01
N ASP A 53 2.31 -23.77 7.64
CA ASP A 53 1.88 -22.53 6.99
C ASP A 53 2.82 -21.33 7.21
N GLU A 54 3.94 -21.53 7.88
CA GLU A 54 4.88 -20.46 8.26
C GLU A 54 5.46 -19.73 7.04
N GLN A 55 5.91 -20.46 6.01
CA GLN A 55 6.45 -19.86 4.79
C GLN A 55 5.40 -19.04 4.03
N MET A 56 4.15 -19.52 4.01
CA MET A 56 3.06 -18.82 3.32
C MET A 56 2.63 -17.56 4.08
N ARG A 57 2.63 -17.60 5.43
CA ARG A 57 2.46 -16.42 6.28
C ARG A 57 3.55 -15.39 6.03
N ILE A 58 4.82 -15.82 5.98
CA ILE A 58 5.95 -14.94 5.66
C ILE A 58 5.75 -14.28 4.30
N ASN A 59 5.36 -15.04 3.27
CA ASN A 59 5.12 -14.50 1.93
C ASN A 59 4.00 -13.44 1.92
N VAL A 60 2.89 -13.68 2.62
CA VAL A 60 1.79 -12.69 2.71
C VAL A 60 2.22 -11.44 3.48
N MET A 61 3.00 -11.58 4.55
CA MET A 61 3.53 -10.44 5.30
C MET A 61 4.50 -9.60 4.45
N VAL A 62 5.38 -10.26 3.68
CA VAL A 62 6.30 -9.60 2.74
C VAL A 62 5.52 -8.82 1.69
N LEU A 63 4.50 -9.42 1.07
CA LEU A 63 3.67 -8.74 0.06
C LEU A 63 2.91 -7.53 0.63
N GLU A 64 2.37 -7.63 1.85
CA GLU A 64 1.70 -6.50 2.52
C GLU A 64 2.70 -5.37 2.85
N PHE A 65 3.92 -5.71 3.24
CA PHE A 65 4.99 -4.74 3.52
C PHE A 65 5.46 -4.06 2.23
N GLU A 66 5.76 -4.82 1.18
CA GLU A 66 6.16 -4.33 -0.15
C GLU A 66 5.11 -3.37 -0.72
N ARG A 67 3.80 -3.65 -0.51
CA ARG A 67 2.74 -2.72 -0.93
C ARG A 67 2.88 -1.35 -0.25
N TYR A 68 3.08 -1.31 1.07
CA TYR A 68 3.26 -0.04 1.77
C TYR A 68 4.52 0.69 1.32
N GLU A 69 5.60 -0.05 1.09
CA GLU A 69 6.86 0.51 0.59
C GLU A 69 6.67 1.15 -0.79
N LYS A 70 5.96 0.47 -1.70
CA LYS A 70 5.64 1.00 -3.03
C LYS A 70 4.79 2.25 -2.99
N ILE A 71 3.80 2.33 -2.09
CA ILE A 71 3.00 3.54 -1.86
C ILE A 71 3.93 4.71 -1.46
N TYR A 72 4.80 4.48 -0.48
CA TYR A 72 5.73 5.50 0.00
C TYR A 72 6.70 5.96 -1.10
N GLN A 73 7.34 5.01 -1.79
CA GLN A 73 8.25 5.30 -2.90
C GLN A 73 7.53 6.09 -4.01
N GLY A 74 6.31 5.70 -4.36
CA GLY A 74 5.49 6.40 -5.35
C GLY A 74 5.22 7.86 -4.97
N TYR A 75 4.83 8.13 -3.72
CA TYR A 75 4.66 9.51 -3.25
C TYR A 75 5.96 10.32 -3.29
N CYS A 76 7.07 9.73 -2.83
CA CYS A 76 8.39 10.36 -2.89
C CYS A 76 8.82 10.69 -4.33
N GLU A 77 8.57 9.79 -5.28
CA GLU A 77 8.88 10.03 -6.69
C GLU A 77 8.04 11.15 -7.29
N ILE A 78 6.74 11.20 -6.98
CA ILE A 78 5.86 12.27 -7.46
C ILE A 78 6.35 13.62 -6.93
N LEU A 79 6.69 13.73 -5.65
CA LEU A 79 7.25 14.96 -5.06
C LEU A 79 8.57 15.35 -5.74
N LYS A 80 9.48 14.38 -5.94
CA LYS A 80 10.77 14.63 -6.60
C LYS A 80 10.60 15.11 -8.05
N LYS A 81 9.74 14.44 -8.84
CA LYS A 81 9.47 14.81 -10.23
C LYS A 81 8.77 16.17 -10.31
N ALA A 82 7.81 16.45 -9.44
CA ALA A 82 7.11 17.73 -9.39
C ALA A 82 8.01 18.90 -8.96
N LYS A 83 9.07 18.64 -8.16
CA LYS A 83 10.08 19.66 -7.84
C LYS A 83 10.93 20.03 -9.06
N ASN A 84 11.20 19.08 -9.93
CA ASN A 84 12.06 19.25 -11.11
C ASN A 84 11.29 19.61 -12.39
N ASN A 85 9.96 19.46 -12.39
CA ASN A 85 9.10 19.76 -13.53
C ASN A 85 7.79 20.42 -13.05
N VAL A 86 7.66 21.73 -13.31
CA VAL A 86 6.49 22.53 -12.92
C VAL A 86 5.24 22.11 -13.71
N ASP A 87 5.42 21.70 -14.98
CA ASP A 87 4.36 21.29 -15.90
C ASP A 87 3.95 19.83 -15.73
N MET A 88 4.54 19.12 -14.77
CA MET A 88 4.14 17.76 -14.45
C MET A 88 2.68 17.71 -14.00
N ASP A 89 1.90 16.86 -14.66
CA ASP A 89 0.55 16.52 -14.24
C ASP A 89 0.60 15.60 -13.01
N VAL A 90 0.53 16.24 -11.83
CA VAL A 90 0.54 15.56 -10.52
C VAL A 90 -0.68 14.66 -10.36
N GLN A 91 -1.83 15.03 -10.93
CA GLN A 91 -3.06 14.23 -10.84
C GLN A 91 -2.90 12.93 -11.61
N LYS A 92 -2.44 13.00 -12.86
CA LYS A 92 -2.18 11.80 -13.67
C LYS A 92 -1.16 10.87 -13.02
N ALA A 93 -0.13 11.42 -12.37
CA ALA A 93 0.85 10.62 -11.65
C ALA A 93 0.25 9.91 -10.43
N LEU A 94 -0.66 10.56 -9.69
CA LEU A 94 -1.40 9.94 -8.60
C LEU A 94 -2.35 8.84 -9.08
N GLU A 95 -3.03 9.05 -10.21
CA GLU A 95 -3.90 8.04 -10.82
C GLU A 95 -3.11 6.81 -11.29
N HIS A 96 -1.91 7.03 -11.82
CA HIS A 96 -0.98 5.94 -12.16
C HIS A 96 -0.58 5.15 -10.92
N LEU A 97 -0.11 5.82 -9.87
CA LEU A 97 0.27 5.17 -8.61
C LEU A 97 -0.90 4.36 -8.01
N LYS A 98 -2.11 4.90 -8.04
CA LYS A 98 -3.32 4.20 -7.61
C LYS A 98 -3.54 2.90 -8.39
N THR A 99 -3.27 2.91 -9.69
CA THR A 99 -3.41 1.73 -10.55
C THR A 99 -2.36 0.68 -10.22
N GLU A 100 -1.11 1.08 -9.99
CA GLU A 100 -0.04 0.17 -9.56
C GLU A 100 -0.37 -0.48 -8.21
N ILE A 101 -0.88 0.28 -7.24
CA ILE A 101 -1.29 -0.25 -5.93
C ILE A 101 -2.42 -1.27 -6.06
N ALA A 102 -3.37 -1.06 -6.97
CA ALA A 102 -4.46 -2.00 -7.20
C ALA A 102 -3.96 -3.39 -7.64
N VAL A 103 -2.87 -3.45 -8.41
CA VAL A 103 -2.23 -4.72 -8.80
C VAL A 103 -1.68 -5.45 -7.56
N TYR A 104 -1.10 -4.75 -6.59
CA TYR A 104 -0.66 -5.37 -5.34
C TYR A 104 -1.83 -5.87 -4.50
N ASP A 105 -2.96 -5.15 -4.46
CA ASP A 105 -4.17 -5.62 -3.78
C ASP A 105 -4.71 -6.92 -4.40
N GLU A 106 -4.69 -7.03 -5.73
CA GLU A 106 -5.06 -8.26 -6.45
C GLU A 106 -4.09 -9.42 -6.15
N ASN A 107 -2.78 -9.15 -6.15
CA ASN A 107 -1.76 -10.16 -5.83
C ASN A 107 -1.88 -10.67 -4.38
N ILE A 108 -2.13 -9.78 -3.43
CA ILE A 108 -2.38 -10.13 -2.02
C ILE A 108 -3.66 -10.97 -1.89
N ALA A 109 -4.74 -10.58 -2.59
CA ALA A 109 -5.99 -11.34 -2.59
C ALA A 109 -5.82 -12.75 -3.17
N TYR A 110 -5.06 -12.87 -4.27
CA TYR A 110 -4.71 -14.15 -4.87
C TYR A 110 -3.89 -15.02 -3.90
N GLY A 111 -2.86 -14.45 -3.26
CA GLY A 111 -2.05 -15.14 -2.25
C GLY A 111 -2.88 -15.64 -1.07
N LYS A 112 -3.80 -14.81 -0.54
CA LYS A 112 -4.74 -15.19 0.53
C LYS A 112 -5.71 -16.28 0.11
N SER A 113 -6.23 -16.23 -1.12
CA SER A 113 -7.14 -17.24 -1.65
C SER A 113 -6.45 -18.60 -1.79
N LYS A 114 -5.21 -18.62 -2.30
CA LYS A 114 -4.39 -19.84 -2.35
C LYS A 114 -4.10 -20.40 -0.95
N PHE A 115 -3.80 -19.53 0.01
CA PHE A 115 -3.61 -19.94 1.42
C PHE A 115 -4.85 -20.65 1.99
N LEU A 116 -6.03 -20.05 1.86
CA LEU A 116 -7.29 -20.64 2.35
C LEU A 116 -7.63 -21.97 1.65
N GLN A 117 -7.23 -22.16 0.39
CA GLN A 117 -7.39 -23.43 -0.31
C GLN A 117 -6.48 -24.53 0.27
N TYR A 118 -5.22 -24.20 0.56
CA TYR A 118 -4.28 -25.13 1.20
C TYR A 118 -4.73 -25.53 2.62
N GLU A 119 -5.18 -24.58 3.44
CA GLU A 119 -5.71 -24.87 4.79
C GLU A 119 -6.87 -25.87 4.76
N LYS A 120 -7.71 -25.83 3.74
CA LYS A 120 -8.83 -26.78 3.55
C LYS A 120 -8.37 -28.17 3.13
N MET A 121 -7.22 -28.30 2.48
CA MET A 121 -6.66 -29.59 2.05
C MET A 121 -5.86 -30.30 3.15
N LEU A 122 -5.45 -29.55 4.19
CA LEU A 122 -4.70 -30.06 5.34
C LEU A 122 -5.59 -30.47 6.53
N LYS A 123 -6.91 -30.23 6.44
CA LYS A 123 -7.93 -30.74 7.37
C LYS A 123 -8.57 -32.02 6.83
#